data_AF-A0A498MH26-F1
#
_entry.id   AF-A0A498MH26-F1
#
_cell.length_a   1.000
_cell.length_b   1.000
_cell.length_c   1.000
_cell.angle_alpha   90.00
_cell.angle_beta   90.00
_cell.angle_gamma   90.00
#
_symmetry.space_group_name_H-M   'P 1'
#
loop_
_entity.id
_entity.type
_entity.pdbx_description
1 polymer ?
#
loop_
_entity_poly.entity_id
_entity_poly.type
_entity_poly.pdbx_seq_one_letter_code
_entity_poly.pdbx_strand_id
1 'polypeptide(L)'
;MAKPYEFNWLRPVPHFMQEGAYFDRFDEDPFVFESNCFFKVDAFGFFLTWKSEGKDPKILSALEAAGKCENNLEGRIICICSGTDLVNLSFMYVVTQNSSTAKQWTDGLRSLIQNSRANNVCPMTCLRKHITRTFASGKTEKGIFQALKDLGLPSGKNDEIEHEIFTFDKFYSLTQKICPRTDIEVLFKKLRDKSDYLGVDQLVHFLNENQRDPRLNEILFPFFDSKCAFQIIQRYEPDEKLRRKGLMSCDGFCRYLMSDENAPVFLDRLEVYQEMDHPLSHYFINSSHNTYLTGRQFGGKSSVEIYRQVLLTGCRCVELDCWDGKGEDQEPIITHGKAMCTDVLFKDVIQGIKETAFLTSEYPVILSFENHCTKHQQYKLARYCEDIFGDLLLKQPLDDFPMEAGCPLPSPNDLKGKILIKNRRLKPEVEKKQLEHFKKHMEAGEPSISTNMSEDENEEEMATAELLNEAHPERIHGCLIAEEEIREEEALRPRKAGETNVADEQALIQSYTYVAATTNIHPYLSSIVNYAQAVKFTSFDEAEGKHILH
;
A
#
# COMPACT_ATOMS: atom_id res chain seq x y z
N MET A 1 31.87 -6.28 21.45
CA MET A 1 30.60 -5.78 22.03
C MET A 1 29.84 -5.13 20.91
N ALA A 2 28.73 -5.72 20.48
CA ALA A 2 27.83 -5.04 19.55
C ALA A 2 27.34 -3.75 20.21
N LYS A 3 27.38 -2.64 19.48
CA LYS A 3 26.83 -1.36 19.94
C LYS A 3 25.32 -1.58 20.21
N PRO A 4 24.73 -1.04 21.30
CA PRO A 4 23.30 -1.15 21.50
C PRO A 4 22.58 -0.60 20.27
N TYR A 5 21.70 -1.40 19.67
CA TYR A 5 20.88 -0.95 18.56
C TYR A 5 19.88 0.07 19.10
N GLU A 6 20.00 1.32 18.67
CA GLU A 6 19.05 2.37 19.02
C GLU A 6 18.05 2.50 17.88
N PHE A 7 16.81 2.08 18.13
CA PHE A 7 15.75 2.16 17.15
C PHE A 7 15.34 3.62 16.94
N ASN A 8 15.99 4.28 15.98
CA ASN A 8 15.62 5.63 15.58
C ASN A 8 14.50 5.59 14.55
N TRP A 9 13.27 5.65 15.04
CA TRP A 9 12.08 5.84 14.22
C TRP A 9 11.77 7.33 13.96
N LEU A 10 12.31 8.24 14.76
CA LEU A 10 11.95 9.65 14.70
C LEU A 10 12.63 10.33 13.51
N ARG A 11 11.83 10.78 12.56
CA ARG A 11 12.31 11.64 11.47
C ARG A 11 12.22 13.11 11.92
N PRO A 12 13.27 13.92 11.72
CA PRO A 12 13.21 15.34 12.02
C PRO A 12 12.09 16.01 11.26
N VAL A 13 11.14 16.62 11.97
CA VAL A 13 10.08 17.41 11.35
C VAL A 13 10.68 18.74 10.89
N PRO A 14 10.57 19.12 9.61
CA PRO A 14 11.11 20.38 9.11
C PRO A 14 10.59 21.59 9.90
N HIS A 15 11.46 22.54 10.20
CA HIS A 15 11.15 23.68 11.07
C HIS A 15 9.91 24.46 10.61
N PHE A 16 9.78 24.71 9.30
CA PHE A 16 8.63 25.44 8.73
C PHE A 16 7.29 24.74 8.95
N MET A 17 7.27 23.40 9.10
CA MET A 17 6.04 22.65 9.39
C MET A 17 5.68 22.72 10.88
N GLN A 18 6.68 22.85 11.76
CA GLN A 18 6.48 23.07 13.19
C GLN A 18 6.13 24.53 13.51
N GLU A 19 6.68 25.50 12.78
CA GLU A 19 6.24 26.89 12.86
C GLU A 19 4.81 27.02 12.38
N GLY A 20 4.46 26.29 11.32
CA GLY A 20 3.13 26.27 10.72
C GLY A 20 2.97 27.34 9.64
N ALA A 21 1.91 27.21 8.84
CA ALA A 21 1.59 28.13 7.74
C ALA A 21 0.08 28.24 7.52
N TYR A 22 -0.34 29.36 6.95
CA TYR A 22 -1.74 29.62 6.61
C TYR A 22 -2.06 29.21 5.17
N PHE A 23 -3.07 28.36 5.01
CA PHE A 23 -3.56 27.89 3.71
C PHE A 23 -5.08 27.88 3.66
N ASP A 24 -5.65 27.87 2.46
CA ASP A 24 -7.07 27.58 2.29
C ASP A 24 -7.25 26.07 2.17
N ARG A 25 -8.30 25.54 2.81
CA ARG A 25 -8.66 24.13 2.80
C ARG A 25 -9.97 23.93 2.05
N PHE A 26 -10.03 22.84 1.29
CA PHE A 26 -11.18 22.43 0.50
C PHE A 26 -11.37 20.91 0.58
N ASP A 27 -12.57 20.45 0.93
CA ASP A 27 -13.00 19.05 0.81
C ASP A 27 -14.17 18.98 -0.18
N GLU A 28 -14.23 17.93 -1.00
CA GLU A 28 -15.29 17.75 -2.00
C GLU A 28 -16.54 17.03 -1.45
N ASP A 29 -16.37 16.13 -0.48
CA ASP A 29 -17.47 15.34 0.10
C ASP A 29 -17.31 15.09 1.62
N PRO A 30 -18.12 15.73 2.48
CA PRO A 30 -19.04 16.82 2.14
C PRO A 30 -18.27 18.06 1.68
N PHE A 31 -18.87 18.85 0.80
CA PHE A 31 -18.25 20.10 0.35
C PHE A 31 -17.98 21.05 1.54
N VAL A 32 -16.70 21.29 1.84
CA VAL A 32 -16.27 22.17 2.92
C VAL A 32 -15.14 23.05 2.43
N PHE A 33 -15.34 24.37 2.53
CA PHE A 33 -14.30 25.35 2.30
C PHE A 33 -14.00 26.11 3.60
N GLU A 34 -12.71 26.17 3.95
CA GLU A 34 -12.23 26.94 5.10
C GLU A 34 -11.03 27.79 4.64
N SER A 35 -11.21 29.12 4.65
CA SER A 35 -10.13 30.05 4.32
C SER A 35 -9.19 30.26 5.50
N ASN A 36 -7.92 30.56 5.21
CA ASN A 36 -6.95 31.01 6.20
C ASN A 36 -6.77 30.03 7.39
N CYS A 37 -6.78 28.73 7.10
CA CYS A 37 -6.50 27.68 8.07
C CYS A 37 -5.03 27.68 8.44
N PHE A 38 -4.73 27.73 9.74
CA PHE A 38 -3.36 27.60 10.24
C PHE A 38 -2.98 26.13 10.37
N PHE A 39 -2.19 25.61 9.43
CA PHE A 39 -1.68 24.24 9.41
C PHE A 39 -0.35 24.12 10.16
N LYS A 40 -0.19 23.02 10.91
CA LYS A 40 1.04 22.70 11.65
C LYS A 40 1.19 21.19 11.85
N VAL A 41 2.44 20.72 11.85
CA VAL A 41 2.81 19.37 12.23
C VAL A 41 3.40 19.37 13.64
N ASP A 42 3.03 18.39 14.46
CA ASP A 42 3.59 18.27 15.81
C ASP A 42 5.09 17.88 15.78
N ALA A 43 5.79 18.08 16.90
CA ALA A 43 7.24 17.88 16.99
C ALA A 43 7.70 16.43 16.72
N PHE A 44 6.81 15.44 16.86
CA PHE A 44 7.08 14.03 16.60
C PHE A 44 6.62 13.58 15.20
N GLY A 45 5.94 14.45 14.45
CA GLY A 45 5.45 14.15 13.10
C GLY A 45 4.26 13.19 13.07
N PHE A 46 3.51 13.07 14.17
CA PHE A 46 2.38 12.15 14.25
C PHE A 46 1.10 12.69 13.62
N PHE A 47 0.90 14.01 13.67
CA PHE A 47 -0.34 14.68 13.33
C PHE A 47 -0.04 15.94 12.51
N LEU A 48 -0.67 16.01 11.34
CA LEU A 48 -0.98 17.27 10.69
C LEU A 48 -2.27 17.81 11.32
N THR A 49 -2.23 19.04 11.82
CA THR A 49 -3.36 19.72 12.45
C THR A 49 -3.61 21.05 11.75
N TRP A 50 -4.85 21.51 11.78
CA TRP A 50 -5.18 22.86 11.35
C TRP A 50 -6.20 23.49 12.29
N LYS A 51 -6.18 24.82 12.37
CA LYS A 51 -7.20 25.62 13.04
C LYS A 51 -7.80 26.62 12.07
N SER A 52 -9.13 26.66 12.00
CA SER A 52 -9.88 27.63 11.22
C SER A 52 -10.44 28.71 12.15
N GLU A 53 -10.47 29.97 11.69
CA GLU A 53 -11.12 31.08 12.40
C GLU A 53 -12.65 31.11 12.20
N GLY A 54 -13.20 30.20 11.38
CA GLY A 54 -14.63 30.02 11.18
C GLY A 54 -15.00 29.54 9.77
N LYS A 55 -16.19 28.95 9.63
CA LYS A 55 -16.79 28.65 8.33
C LYS A 55 -17.51 29.90 7.85
N ASP A 56 -16.98 30.61 6.84
CA ASP A 56 -17.73 31.72 6.23
C ASP A 56 -18.50 31.22 4.99
N PRO A 57 -19.82 31.00 5.08
CA PRO A 57 -20.64 30.57 3.94
C PRO A 57 -20.72 31.62 2.82
N LYS A 58 -20.17 32.82 2.99
CA LYS A 58 -20.21 33.92 2.00
C LYS A 58 -19.05 33.92 0.99
N ILE A 59 -18.13 32.96 1.04
CA ILE A 59 -16.95 32.96 0.14
C ILE A 59 -17.27 32.39 -1.25
N LEU A 60 -18.36 31.61 -1.42
CA LEU A 60 -18.82 31.11 -2.72
C LEU A 60 -19.02 32.24 -3.74
N SER A 61 -19.69 33.32 -3.33
CA SER A 61 -19.90 34.50 -4.17
C SER A 61 -18.63 35.34 -4.39
N ALA A 62 -17.62 35.22 -3.53
CA ALA A 62 -16.33 35.89 -3.68
C ALA A 62 -15.37 35.13 -4.61
N LEU A 63 -15.43 33.79 -4.64
CA LEU A 63 -14.65 32.95 -5.55
C LEU A 63 -15.14 33.08 -6.99
N GLU A 64 -16.46 33.12 -7.21
CA GLU A 64 -17.07 33.41 -8.52
C GLU A 64 -16.74 34.85 -9.01
N ALA A 65 -16.67 35.82 -8.09
CA ALA A 65 -16.38 37.21 -8.40
C ALA A 65 -14.88 37.52 -8.59
N ALA A 66 -13.97 36.65 -8.15
CA ALA A 66 -12.52 36.91 -8.14
C ALA A 66 -11.84 36.79 -9.52
N GLY A 67 -12.53 36.33 -10.57
CA GLY A 67 -12.01 36.35 -11.95
C GLY A 67 -10.65 35.65 -12.14
N LYS A 68 -10.29 34.68 -11.29
CA LYS A 68 -9.02 33.96 -11.37
C LYS A 68 -9.19 32.74 -12.29
N CYS A 69 -8.48 32.74 -13.42
CA CYS A 69 -8.42 31.60 -14.33
C CYS A 69 -7.75 30.38 -13.65
N GLU A 70 -8.11 29.16 -14.06
CA GLU A 70 -7.50 27.87 -13.63
C GLU A 70 -5.96 27.90 -13.61
N ASN A 71 -5.35 28.57 -14.60
CA ASN A 71 -3.90 28.73 -14.72
C ASN A 71 -3.23 29.40 -13.50
N ASN A 72 -3.98 30.11 -12.64
CA ASN A 72 -3.45 30.75 -11.44
C ASN A 72 -3.35 29.80 -10.22
N LEU A 73 -3.90 28.57 -10.32
CA LEU A 73 -3.89 27.55 -9.27
C LEU A 73 -2.91 26.41 -9.54
N GLU A 74 -2.38 26.32 -10.76
CA GLU A 74 -1.46 25.27 -11.16
C GLU A 74 -0.21 25.24 -10.25
N GLY A 75 0.13 24.05 -9.76
CA GLY A 75 1.26 23.83 -8.87
C GLY A 75 1.10 24.39 -7.46
N ARG A 76 -0.05 25.00 -7.10
CA ARG A 76 -0.31 25.56 -5.75
C ARG A 76 -1.16 24.67 -4.86
N ILE A 77 -1.78 23.65 -5.43
CA ILE A 77 -2.69 22.73 -4.75
C ILE A 77 -1.89 21.53 -4.23
N ILE A 78 -2.10 21.20 -2.97
CA ILE A 78 -1.67 19.93 -2.37
C ILE A 78 -2.91 19.09 -2.18
N CYS A 79 -2.92 17.87 -2.71
CA CYS A 79 -3.96 16.88 -2.43
C CYS A 79 -3.45 15.91 -1.35
N ILE A 80 -4.18 15.80 -0.24
CA ILE A 80 -3.93 14.87 0.85
C ILE A 80 -5.01 13.79 0.78
N CYS A 81 -4.59 12.59 0.37
CA CYS A 81 -5.42 11.39 0.39
C CYS A 81 -5.17 10.62 1.69
N SER A 82 -6.24 10.27 2.40
CA SER A 82 -6.16 9.49 3.65
C SER A 82 -7.32 8.50 3.75
N GLY A 83 -7.10 7.37 4.40
CA GLY A 83 -8.11 6.33 4.56
C GLY A 83 -7.66 5.26 5.55
N THR A 84 -8.61 4.46 6.05
CA THR A 84 -8.30 3.28 6.88
C THR A 84 -7.96 2.05 6.05
N ASP A 85 -8.33 2.07 4.77
CA ASP A 85 -8.09 1.03 3.78
C ASP A 85 -7.92 1.68 2.39
N LEU A 86 -7.70 0.86 1.36
CA LEU A 86 -7.38 1.31 -0.01
C LEU A 86 -8.59 1.84 -0.78
N VAL A 87 -9.81 1.64 -0.28
CA VAL A 87 -11.06 1.93 -1.00
C VAL A 87 -11.79 3.10 -0.36
N ASN A 88 -11.88 3.14 0.97
CA ASN A 88 -12.55 4.18 1.74
C ASN A 88 -11.60 5.36 1.98
N LEU A 89 -11.41 6.14 0.92
CA LEU A 89 -10.52 7.29 0.90
C LEU A 89 -11.28 8.60 1.14
N SER A 90 -10.59 9.54 1.78
CA SER A 90 -10.99 10.93 1.95
C SER A 90 -9.90 11.82 1.36
N PHE A 91 -10.33 12.78 0.56
CA PHE A 91 -9.46 13.73 -0.12
C PHE A 91 -9.65 15.12 0.49
N MET A 92 -8.52 15.71 0.90
CA MET A 92 -8.44 17.09 1.35
C MET A 92 -7.51 17.85 0.42
N TYR A 93 -7.97 18.97 -0.10
CA TYR A 93 -7.18 19.86 -0.95
C TYR A 93 -6.76 21.09 -0.15
N VAL A 94 -5.49 21.45 -0.28
CA VAL A 94 -4.89 22.61 0.38
C VAL A 94 -4.34 23.54 -0.68
N VAL A 95 -4.83 24.78 -0.70
CA VAL A 95 -4.38 25.81 -1.65
C VAL A 95 -3.36 26.70 -0.96
N THR A 96 -2.12 26.60 -1.42
CA THR A 96 -1.01 27.41 -0.89
C THR A 96 -0.90 28.75 -1.61
N GLN A 97 -0.11 29.66 -1.06
CA GLN A 97 0.10 31.00 -1.64
C GLN A 97 0.85 30.98 -2.97
N ASN A 98 1.78 30.03 -3.15
CA ASN A 98 2.63 29.90 -4.34
C ASN A 98 3.12 28.45 -4.50
N SER A 99 3.58 28.10 -5.70
CA SER A 99 3.98 26.74 -6.04
C SER A 99 5.23 26.25 -5.28
N SER A 100 6.11 27.17 -4.88
CA SER A 100 7.28 26.83 -4.06
C SER A 100 6.86 26.32 -2.68
N THR A 101 5.88 26.98 -2.04
CA THR A 101 5.33 26.55 -0.76
C THR A 101 4.60 25.22 -0.89
N ALA A 102 3.80 25.03 -1.95
CA ALA A 102 3.14 23.75 -2.22
C ALA A 102 4.15 22.60 -2.31
N LYS A 103 5.21 22.79 -3.12
CA LYS A 103 6.28 21.80 -3.27
C LYS A 103 6.98 21.51 -1.95
N GLN A 104 7.38 22.57 -1.23
CA GLN A 104 8.08 22.42 0.06
C GLN A 104 7.24 21.64 1.09
N TRP A 105 5.95 21.94 1.20
CA TRP A 105 5.04 21.21 2.10
C TRP A 105 4.75 19.79 1.63
N THR A 106 4.62 19.57 0.31
CA THR A 106 4.44 18.23 -0.26
C THR A 106 5.65 17.34 0.04
N ASP A 107 6.86 17.84 -0.20
CA ASP A 107 8.11 17.10 0.07
C ASP A 107 8.28 16.86 1.57
N GLY A 108 7.95 17.85 2.41
CA GLY A 108 7.94 17.73 3.86
C GLY A 108 6.99 16.63 4.36
N LEU A 109 5.72 16.66 3.95
CA LEU A 109 4.73 15.65 4.30
C LEU A 109 5.13 14.26 3.80
N ARG A 110 5.60 14.15 2.56
CA ARG A 110 6.05 12.87 1.98
C ARG A 110 7.18 12.26 2.80
N SER A 111 8.14 13.08 3.25
CA SER A 111 9.27 12.61 4.08
C SER A 111 8.82 12.01 5.42
N LEU A 112 7.70 12.48 5.98
CA LEU A 112 7.13 12.01 7.24
C LEU A 112 6.27 10.75 7.03
N ILE A 113 5.47 10.71 5.96
CA ILE A 113 4.58 9.58 5.65
C ILE A 113 5.37 8.35 5.23
N GLN A 114 6.50 8.51 4.54
CA GLN A 114 7.38 7.41 4.12
C GLN A 114 8.28 6.88 5.25
N ASN A 115 7.83 6.99 6.51
CA ASN A 115 8.56 6.52 7.68
C ASN A 115 8.07 5.12 8.11
N SER A 116 8.56 4.08 7.43
CA SER A 116 8.22 2.68 7.74
C SER A 116 8.53 2.28 9.19
N ARG A 117 9.55 2.89 9.81
CA ARG A 117 9.91 2.64 11.21
C ARG A 117 8.85 3.15 12.19
N ALA A 118 8.18 4.25 11.88
CA ALA A 118 7.11 4.78 12.75
C ALA A 118 5.92 3.82 12.89
N ASN A 119 5.71 2.93 11.92
CA ASN A 119 4.67 1.90 11.98
C ASN A 119 5.02 0.77 12.97
N ASN A 120 6.27 0.70 13.44
CA ASN A 120 6.79 -0.36 14.30
C ASN A 120 7.24 0.17 15.67
N VAL A 121 6.77 1.36 16.07
CA VAL A 121 7.12 1.95 17.36
C VAL A 121 6.59 1.13 18.54
N CYS A 122 7.37 1.06 19.63
CA CYS A 122 6.93 0.33 20.82
C CYS A 122 5.65 0.87 21.48
N PRO A 123 4.96 0.07 22.31
CA PRO A 123 3.77 0.50 23.04
C PRO A 123 3.95 1.78 23.87
N MET A 124 5.15 2.00 24.44
CA MET A 124 5.45 3.24 25.18
C MET A 124 5.40 4.48 24.28
N THR A 125 5.88 4.38 23.04
CA THR A 125 5.81 5.46 22.05
C THR A 125 4.38 5.65 21.53
N CYS A 126 3.61 4.57 21.35
CA CYS A 126 2.18 4.68 21.06
C CYS A 126 1.44 5.46 22.17
N LEU A 127 1.75 5.19 23.45
CA LEU A 127 1.19 5.98 24.55
C LEU A 127 1.55 7.47 24.45
N ARG A 128 2.81 7.80 24.09
CA ARG A 128 3.22 9.19 23.86
C ARG A 128 2.40 9.85 22.76
N LYS A 129 2.15 9.16 21.64
CA LYS A 129 1.30 9.63 20.54
C LYS A 129 -0.13 9.96 21.02
N HIS A 130 -0.64 9.26 22.02
CA HIS A 130 -1.99 9.42 22.53
C HIS A 130 -2.14 10.43 23.67
N ILE A 131 -1.07 11.11 24.10
CA ILE A 131 -1.15 12.10 25.19
C ILE A 131 -2.19 13.21 24.92
N THR A 132 -2.42 13.52 23.64
CA THR A 132 -3.34 14.57 23.18
C THR A 132 -4.73 14.05 22.79
N ARG A 133 -5.03 12.75 22.93
CA ARG A 133 -6.33 12.15 22.53
C ARG A 133 -7.07 11.54 23.73
N THR A 134 -8.40 11.56 23.66
CA THR A 134 -9.29 11.03 24.71
C THR A 134 -9.16 9.52 24.87
N PHE A 135 -9.12 9.05 26.11
CA PHE A 135 -9.09 7.62 26.45
C PHE A 135 -10.48 6.97 26.33
N ALA A 136 -10.62 5.93 25.52
CA ALA A 136 -11.71 4.97 25.62
C ALA A 136 -11.34 3.89 26.66
N SER A 137 -11.33 4.25 27.95
CA SER A 137 -10.81 3.37 29.01
C SER A 137 -11.78 2.30 29.52
N GLY A 138 -13.06 2.37 29.14
CA GLY A 138 -14.13 1.55 29.72
C GLY A 138 -14.39 1.82 31.23
N LYS A 139 -13.64 2.74 31.86
CA LYS A 139 -13.88 3.18 33.24
C LYS A 139 -15.01 4.19 33.28
N THR A 140 -15.73 4.21 34.40
CA THR A 140 -16.72 5.24 34.67
C THR A 140 -16.04 6.60 34.82
N GLU A 141 -16.75 7.66 34.45
CA GLU A 141 -16.31 9.06 34.59
C GLU A 141 -15.78 9.35 36.01
N LYS A 142 -16.49 8.84 37.04
CA LYS A 142 -16.09 8.92 38.45
C LYS A 142 -14.73 8.27 38.72
N GLY A 143 -14.44 7.13 38.10
CA GLY A 143 -13.15 6.44 38.24
C GLY A 143 -11.99 7.23 37.63
N ILE A 144 -12.24 7.90 36.50
CA ILE A 144 -11.25 8.77 35.85
C ILE A 144 -10.96 10.00 36.72
N PHE A 145 -12.00 10.69 37.22
CA PHE A 145 -11.80 11.84 38.11
C PHE A 145 -11.07 11.47 39.41
N GLN A 146 -11.34 10.30 39.98
CA GLN A 146 -10.58 9.83 41.15
C GLN A 146 -9.10 9.60 40.81
N ALA A 147 -8.80 9.02 39.65
CA ALA A 147 -7.43 8.81 39.22
C ALA A 147 -6.69 10.14 38.98
N LEU A 148 -7.35 11.15 38.39
CA LEU A 148 -6.81 12.51 38.26
C LEU A 148 -6.51 13.13 39.63
N LYS A 149 -7.47 13.04 40.55
CA LYS A 149 -7.34 13.56 41.91
C LYS A 149 -6.16 12.93 42.65
N ASP A 150 -6.01 11.61 42.57
CA ASP A 150 -4.89 10.89 43.19
C ASP A 150 -3.53 11.31 42.64
N LEU A 151 -3.48 11.79 41.39
CA LEU A 151 -2.26 12.28 40.75
C LEU A 151 -2.03 13.78 41.00
N GLY A 152 -2.92 14.44 41.75
CA GLY A 152 -2.88 15.87 41.99
C GLY A 152 -3.21 16.71 40.74
N LEU A 153 -3.96 16.14 39.79
CA LEU A 153 -4.43 16.84 38.60
C LEU A 153 -5.84 17.42 38.84
N PRO A 154 -6.21 18.51 38.14
CA PRO A 154 -7.59 19.00 38.12
C PRO A 154 -8.57 17.88 37.77
N SER A 155 -9.67 17.79 38.52
CA SER A 155 -10.56 16.62 38.50
C SER A 155 -12.05 17.00 38.62
N GLY A 156 -12.37 18.28 38.51
CA GLY A 156 -13.73 18.79 38.37
C GLY A 156 -14.28 18.54 36.97
N LYS A 157 -15.60 18.54 36.85
CA LYS A 157 -16.30 18.21 35.59
C LYS A 157 -16.00 19.20 34.45
N ASN A 158 -15.66 20.44 34.80
CA ASN A 158 -15.34 21.52 33.87
C ASN A 158 -13.91 22.04 34.07
N ASP A 159 -13.07 21.29 34.78
CA ASP A 159 -11.69 21.70 35.00
C ASP A 159 -10.89 21.49 33.72
N GLU A 160 -10.06 22.48 33.39
CA GLU A 160 -9.05 22.36 32.34
C GLU A 160 -7.71 22.01 32.98
N ILE A 161 -6.96 21.10 32.35
CA ILE A 161 -5.61 20.74 32.78
C ILE A 161 -4.63 21.52 31.91
N GLU A 162 -3.84 22.40 32.54
CA GLU A 162 -2.78 23.13 31.84
C GLU A 162 -1.75 22.15 31.23
N HIS A 163 -1.25 22.48 30.05
CA HIS A 163 -0.34 21.60 29.32
C HIS A 163 0.98 21.39 30.07
N GLU A 164 1.45 22.41 30.79
CA GLU A 164 2.69 22.42 31.55
C GLU A 164 2.68 21.42 32.71
N ILE A 165 1.53 21.20 33.34
CA ILE A 165 1.39 20.25 34.45
C ILE A 165 1.12 18.82 33.97
N PHE A 166 0.56 18.64 32.77
CA PHE A 166 0.22 17.34 32.20
C PHE A 166 1.40 16.70 31.44
N THR A 167 2.48 16.46 32.15
CA THR A 167 3.68 15.80 31.60
C THR A 167 3.42 14.34 31.21
N PHE A 168 4.29 13.77 30.37
CA PHE A 168 4.19 12.37 29.98
C PHE A 168 4.23 11.41 31.18
N ASP A 169 5.01 11.70 32.22
CA ASP A 169 5.06 10.85 33.42
C ASP A 169 3.74 10.87 34.21
N LYS A 170 3.05 12.03 34.25
CA LYS A 170 1.69 12.13 34.81
C LYS A 170 0.70 11.35 33.96
N PHE A 171 0.77 11.48 32.63
CA PHE A 171 -0.05 10.72 31.70
C PHE A 171 0.16 9.21 31.85
N TYR A 172 1.40 8.73 31.89
CA TYR A 172 1.72 7.32 32.09
C TYR A 172 1.24 6.82 33.46
N SER A 173 1.40 7.60 34.52
CA SER A 173 0.86 7.25 35.84
C SER A 173 -0.67 7.13 35.81
N LEU A 174 -1.33 7.99 35.04
CA LEU A 174 -2.77 7.96 34.84
C LEU A 174 -3.18 6.68 34.08
N THR A 175 -2.45 6.28 33.03
CA THR A 175 -2.74 5.05 32.29
C THR A 175 -2.62 3.82 33.17
N GLN A 176 -1.61 3.75 34.04
CA GLN A 176 -1.43 2.66 34.99
C GLN A 176 -2.56 2.60 36.04
N LYS A 177 -3.09 3.74 36.49
CA LYS A 177 -4.24 3.79 37.41
C LYS A 177 -5.55 3.38 36.73
N ILE A 178 -5.75 3.83 35.49
CA ILE A 178 -6.98 3.57 34.73
C ILE A 178 -7.01 2.13 34.20
N CYS A 179 -5.89 1.63 33.72
CA CYS A 179 -5.72 0.30 33.13
C CYS A 179 -4.52 -0.41 33.79
N PRO A 180 -4.69 -0.91 35.02
CA PRO A 180 -3.60 -1.60 35.73
C PRO A 180 -3.21 -2.89 35.00
N ARG A 181 -1.91 -3.11 34.83
CA ARG A 181 -1.33 -4.28 34.16
C ARG A 181 -1.17 -5.45 35.11
N THR A 182 -2.30 -6.00 35.57
CA THR A 182 -2.32 -7.15 36.50
C THR A 182 -1.68 -8.40 35.90
N ASP A 183 -1.70 -8.53 34.58
CA ASP A 183 -0.99 -9.54 33.80
C ASP A 183 0.53 -9.45 34.01
N ILE A 184 1.10 -8.25 33.92
CA ILE A 184 2.52 -7.99 34.18
C ILE A 184 2.84 -8.20 35.65
N GLU A 185 1.96 -7.77 36.57
CA GLU A 185 2.17 -8.00 38.01
C GLU A 185 2.25 -9.51 38.35
N VAL A 186 1.41 -10.34 37.73
CA VAL A 186 1.44 -11.79 37.89
C VAL A 186 2.73 -12.38 37.35
N LEU A 187 3.19 -11.93 36.17
CA LEU A 187 4.47 -12.36 35.60
C LEU A 187 5.64 -11.94 36.51
N PHE A 188 5.67 -10.68 36.93
CA PHE A 188 6.72 -10.15 37.80
C PHE A 188 6.82 -10.92 39.12
N LYS A 189 5.68 -11.30 39.72
CA LYS A 189 5.62 -12.15 40.92
C LYS A 189 6.17 -13.56 40.69
N LYS A 190 6.09 -14.10 39.47
CA LYS A 190 6.66 -15.43 39.12
C LYS A 190 8.17 -15.36 38.91
N LEU A 191 8.68 -14.24 38.39
CA LEU A 191 10.10 -14.06 38.08
C LEU A 191 10.95 -13.68 39.30
N ARG A 192 10.34 -12.99 40.28
CA ARG A 192 11.00 -12.66 41.54
C ARG A 192 10.90 -13.84 42.52
N ASP A 193 11.93 -14.02 43.32
CA ASP A 193 11.90 -14.93 44.49
C ASP A 193 11.05 -14.32 45.64
N LYS A 194 11.43 -14.52 46.90
CA LYS A 194 10.79 -13.89 48.07
C LYS A 194 11.00 -12.37 48.16
N SER A 195 11.71 -11.78 47.20
CA SER A 195 12.01 -10.35 47.12
C SER A 195 10.83 -9.58 46.51
N ASP A 196 10.68 -8.31 46.90
CA ASP A 196 9.73 -7.41 46.25
C ASP A 196 10.21 -6.88 44.89
N TYR A 197 11.50 -7.07 44.58
CA TYR A 197 12.17 -6.56 43.38
C TYR A 197 12.88 -7.67 42.60
N LEU A 198 13.08 -7.44 41.30
CA LEU A 198 13.85 -8.30 40.42
C LEU A 198 15.33 -7.89 40.44
N GLY A 199 16.23 -8.83 40.70
CA GLY A 199 17.68 -8.61 40.65
C GLY A 199 18.27 -8.82 39.24
N VAL A 200 19.54 -8.44 39.07
CA VAL A 200 20.27 -8.59 37.79
C VAL A 200 20.23 -10.04 37.29
N ASP A 201 20.55 -11.02 38.13
CA ASP A 201 20.65 -12.42 37.70
C ASP A 201 19.28 -13.00 37.30
N GLN A 202 18.21 -12.61 38.01
CA GLN A 202 16.85 -13.00 37.65
C GLN A 202 16.42 -12.38 36.31
N LEU A 203 16.83 -11.13 36.04
CA LEU A 203 16.58 -10.50 34.75
C LEU A 203 17.38 -11.17 33.63
N VAL A 204 18.66 -11.52 33.86
CA VAL A 204 19.47 -12.30 32.89
C VAL A 204 18.78 -13.62 32.55
N HIS A 205 18.31 -14.34 33.56
CA HIS A 205 17.58 -15.59 33.37
C HIS A 205 16.32 -15.37 32.54
N PHE A 206 15.50 -14.37 32.88
CA PHE A 206 14.30 -14.03 32.11
C PHE A 206 14.60 -13.72 30.64
N LEU A 207 15.64 -12.91 30.38
CA LEU A 207 16.02 -12.51 29.02
C LEU A 207 16.46 -13.72 28.17
N ASN A 208 17.23 -14.63 28.74
CA ASN A 208 17.79 -15.77 28.01
C ASN A 208 16.82 -16.95 27.90
N GLU A 209 15.96 -17.19 28.90
CA GLU A 209 15.07 -18.35 28.92
C GLU A 209 13.65 -18.04 28.44
N ASN A 210 13.16 -16.81 28.66
CA ASN A 210 11.77 -16.45 28.33
C ASN A 210 11.63 -15.51 27.14
N GLN A 211 12.61 -14.64 26.87
CA GLN A 211 12.53 -13.65 25.78
C GLN A 211 13.31 -14.07 24.53
N ARG A 212 14.30 -14.95 24.66
CA ARG A 212 15.12 -15.40 23.55
C ARG A 212 14.40 -16.44 22.70
N ASP A 213 14.49 -16.29 21.37
CA ASP A 213 14.14 -17.36 20.44
C ASP A 213 15.24 -18.45 20.47
N PRO A 214 14.91 -19.70 20.84
CA PRO A 214 15.90 -20.78 20.99
C PRO A 214 16.55 -21.20 19.67
N ARG A 215 16.01 -20.76 18.52
CA ARG A 215 16.58 -21.05 17.19
C ARG A 215 17.74 -20.13 16.83
N LEU A 216 17.96 -19.04 17.58
CA LEU A 216 18.98 -18.04 17.27
C LEU A 216 20.38 -18.56 17.57
N ASN A 217 21.26 -18.45 16.58
CA ASN A 217 22.66 -18.80 16.70
C ASN A 217 23.36 -17.98 17.80
N GLU A 218 24.00 -18.65 18.75
CA GLU A 218 24.60 -18.04 19.95
C GLU A 218 25.82 -17.16 19.65
N ILE A 219 26.48 -17.35 18.51
CA ILE A 219 27.63 -16.53 18.10
C ILE A 219 27.14 -15.21 17.50
N LEU A 220 26.13 -15.28 16.63
CA LEU A 220 25.54 -14.10 15.98
C LEU A 220 24.66 -13.30 16.96
N PHE A 221 23.97 -13.99 17.86
CA PHE A 221 23.12 -13.42 18.89
C PHE A 221 23.59 -13.92 20.26
N PRO A 222 24.62 -13.31 20.88
CA PRO A 222 25.10 -13.72 22.19
C PRO A 222 24.00 -13.70 23.27
N PHE A 223 24.16 -14.54 24.29
CA PHE A 223 23.31 -14.47 25.48
C PHE A 223 23.48 -13.14 26.20
N PHE A 224 22.41 -12.70 26.85
CA PHE A 224 22.44 -11.55 27.75
C PHE A 224 23.30 -11.87 28.97
N ASP A 225 24.15 -10.92 29.35
CA ASP A 225 25.00 -11.00 30.54
C ASP A 225 24.55 -10.00 31.62
N SER A 226 25.14 -10.10 32.81
CA SER A 226 24.82 -9.22 33.94
C SER A 226 25.06 -7.73 33.62
N LYS A 227 25.99 -7.41 32.72
CA LYS A 227 26.27 -6.03 32.31
C LYS A 227 25.11 -5.48 31.47
N CYS A 228 24.61 -6.25 30.52
CA CYS A 228 23.46 -5.88 29.70
C CYS A 228 22.19 -5.75 30.54
N ALA A 229 21.91 -6.73 31.40
CA ALA A 229 20.77 -6.66 32.32
C ALA A 229 20.86 -5.44 33.25
N PHE A 230 22.05 -5.11 33.77
CA PHE A 230 22.22 -3.89 34.58
C PHE A 230 21.95 -2.61 33.78
N GLN A 231 22.34 -2.55 32.50
CA GLN A 231 22.04 -1.40 31.63
C GLN A 231 20.53 -1.23 31.40
N ILE A 232 19.80 -2.33 31.21
CA ILE A 232 18.33 -2.31 31.13
C ILE A 232 17.74 -1.74 32.42
N ILE A 233 18.21 -2.18 33.58
CA ILE A 233 17.77 -1.62 34.87
C ILE A 233 18.08 -0.12 34.96
N GLN A 234 19.29 0.32 34.60
CA GLN A 234 19.64 1.74 34.60
C GLN A 234 18.72 2.58 33.72
N ARG A 235 18.25 2.02 32.60
CA ARG A 235 17.42 2.71 31.61
C ARG A 235 15.95 2.81 32.01
N TYR A 236 15.38 1.73 32.54
CA TYR A 236 13.92 1.63 32.71
C TYR A 236 13.43 1.76 34.15
N GLU A 237 14.28 1.55 35.16
CA GLU A 237 13.86 1.68 36.55
C GLU A 237 13.73 3.15 36.96
N PRO A 238 12.54 3.63 37.39
CA PRO A 238 12.36 5.02 37.79
C PRO A 238 13.02 5.38 39.12
N ASP A 239 13.12 4.47 40.10
CA ASP A 239 13.71 4.79 41.42
C ASP A 239 15.25 4.75 41.36
N GLU A 240 15.90 5.89 41.63
CA GLU A 240 17.37 6.00 41.65
C GLU A 240 18.06 5.12 42.70
N LYS A 241 17.41 4.84 43.83
CA LYS A 241 17.95 3.95 44.87
C LYS A 241 17.92 2.51 44.40
N LEU A 242 16.86 2.08 43.70
CA LEU A 242 16.77 0.75 43.13
C LEU A 242 17.74 0.58 41.95
N ARG A 243 17.82 1.57 41.05
CA ARG A 243 18.83 1.64 39.98
C ARG A 243 20.24 1.41 40.50
N ARG A 244 20.66 2.17 41.51
CA ARG A 244 22.02 2.05 42.09
C ARG A 244 22.30 0.68 42.70
N LYS A 245 21.27 -0.02 43.15
CA LYS A 245 21.38 -1.37 43.73
C LYS A 245 21.26 -2.49 42.69
N GLY A 246 21.03 -2.18 41.42
CA GLY A 246 20.77 -3.19 40.39
C GLY A 246 19.46 -3.96 40.63
N LEU A 247 18.45 -3.26 41.18
CA LEU A 247 17.12 -3.82 41.43
C LEU A 247 16.10 -3.14 40.52
N MET A 248 15.14 -3.92 40.02
CA MET A 248 14.05 -3.46 39.17
C MET A 248 12.71 -3.68 39.86
N SER A 249 11.90 -2.63 39.89
CA SER A 249 10.51 -2.63 40.35
C SER A 249 9.57 -3.17 39.27
N CYS A 250 8.33 -3.46 39.64
CA CYS A 250 7.30 -3.86 38.67
C CYS A 250 7.03 -2.75 37.64
N ASP A 251 7.14 -1.46 38.01
CA ASP A 251 7.00 -0.35 37.05
C ASP A 251 8.19 -0.31 36.08
N GLY A 252 9.42 -0.47 36.59
CA GLY A 252 10.61 -0.56 35.74
C GLY A 252 10.53 -1.73 34.76
N PHE A 253 10.04 -2.88 35.21
CA PHE A 253 9.81 -4.05 34.36
C PHE A 253 8.73 -3.82 33.31
N CYS A 254 7.60 -3.19 33.69
CA CYS A 254 6.54 -2.82 32.74
C CYS A 254 7.06 -1.85 31.66
N ARG A 255 7.88 -0.87 32.05
CA ARG A 255 8.52 0.08 31.12
C ARG A 255 9.46 -0.63 30.14
N TYR A 256 10.24 -1.60 30.60
CA TYR A 256 11.09 -2.43 29.73
C TYR A 256 10.25 -3.22 28.71
N LEU A 257 9.24 -3.95 29.18
CA LEU A 257 8.38 -4.77 28.31
C LEU A 257 7.63 -3.94 27.24
N MET A 258 7.38 -2.66 27.52
CA MET A 258 6.71 -1.73 26.60
C MET A 258 7.68 -0.94 25.71
N SER A 259 8.98 -1.24 25.75
CA SER A 259 10.02 -0.49 25.04
C SER A 259 10.47 -1.17 23.73
N ASP A 260 11.24 -0.43 22.92
CA ASP A 260 11.82 -0.96 21.68
C ASP A 260 12.86 -2.07 21.92
N GLU A 261 13.44 -2.16 23.12
CA GLU A 261 14.36 -3.26 23.49
C GLU A 261 13.62 -4.60 23.70
N ASN A 262 12.28 -4.58 23.77
CA ASN A 262 11.43 -5.77 23.87
C ASN A 262 10.47 -5.88 22.68
N ALA A 263 10.91 -5.47 21.49
CA ALA A 263 10.11 -5.55 20.28
C ALA A 263 9.85 -7.02 19.87
N PRO A 264 8.66 -7.33 19.33
CA PRO A 264 8.33 -8.69 18.88
C PRO A 264 9.01 -9.06 17.55
N VAL A 265 9.75 -8.14 16.94
CA VAL A 265 10.41 -8.28 15.64
C VAL A 265 11.82 -7.70 15.69
N PHE A 266 12.67 -8.13 14.75
CA PHE A 266 13.99 -7.55 14.55
C PHE A 266 13.87 -6.17 13.90
N LEU A 267 14.04 -5.13 14.72
CA LEU A 267 13.87 -3.73 14.30
C LEU A 267 14.92 -3.26 13.29
N ASP A 268 16.05 -3.97 13.16
CA ASP A 268 17.09 -3.77 12.14
C ASP A 268 16.74 -4.42 10.79
N ARG A 269 15.65 -5.20 10.72
CA ARG A 269 15.18 -5.95 9.54
C ARG A 269 13.82 -5.47 9.04
N LEU A 270 13.42 -4.25 9.37
CA LEU A 270 12.17 -3.63 8.91
C LEU A 270 12.28 -3.09 7.48
N GLU A 271 13.49 -2.70 7.07
CA GLU A 271 13.80 -2.29 5.71
C GLU A 271 14.35 -3.49 4.92
N VAL A 272 14.52 -3.34 3.61
CA VAL A 272 15.02 -4.41 2.74
C VAL A 272 16.40 -4.85 3.20
N TYR A 273 16.51 -6.10 3.65
CA TYR A 273 17.74 -6.72 4.15
C TYR A 273 18.10 -8.01 3.39
N GLN A 274 17.18 -8.46 2.53
CA GLN A 274 17.37 -9.62 1.68
C GLN A 274 18.41 -9.31 0.59
N GLU A 275 19.11 -10.34 0.10
CA GLU A 275 19.92 -10.23 -1.12
C GLU A 275 18.97 -10.02 -2.30
N MET A 276 19.18 -8.97 -3.08
CA MET A 276 18.29 -8.55 -4.18
C MET A 276 18.94 -8.74 -5.57
N ASP A 277 19.99 -9.57 -5.62
CA ASP A 277 20.81 -9.89 -6.81
C ASP A 277 20.56 -11.31 -7.36
N HIS A 278 19.64 -12.09 -6.76
CA HIS A 278 19.22 -13.36 -7.34
C HIS A 278 18.27 -13.12 -8.53
N PRO A 279 18.09 -14.11 -9.43
CA PRO A 279 17.10 -14.02 -10.50
C PRO A 279 15.69 -13.70 -9.98
N LEU A 280 14.93 -12.92 -10.75
CA LEU A 280 13.57 -12.49 -10.36
C LEU A 280 12.64 -13.65 -9.96
N SER A 281 12.80 -14.84 -10.54
CA SER A 281 12.01 -16.04 -10.21
C SER A 281 12.20 -16.56 -8.78
N HIS A 282 13.25 -16.14 -8.08
CA HIS A 282 13.53 -16.59 -6.71
C HIS A 282 12.77 -15.81 -5.62
N TYR A 283 11.99 -14.80 -6.01
CA TYR A 283 11.33 -13.90 -5.07
C TYR A 283 9.81 -14.08 -5.08
N PHE A 284 9.20 -14.01 -3.90
CA PHE A 284 7.77 -13.76 -3.81
C PHE A 284 7.50 -12.29 -4.17
N ILE A 285 6.67 -12.07 -5.20
CA ILE A 285 6.32 -10.74 -5.68
C ILE A 285 4.89 -10.42 -5.20
N ASN A 286 4.74 -9.35 -4.44
CA ASN A 286 3.43 -8.86 -4.01
C ASN A 286 2.60 -8.48 -5.26
N SER A 287 1.49 -9.18 -5.48
CA SER A 287 0.73 -9.16 -6.73
C SER A 287 -0.76 -8.93 -6.47
N SER A 288 -1.39 -8.09 -7.28
CA SER A 288 -2.81 -7.76 -7.23
C SER A 288 -3.53 -8.38 -8.42
N HIS A 289 -4.67 -8.99 -8.15
CA HIS A 289 -5.59 -9.54 -9.15
C HIS A 289 -6.74 -8.55 -9.40
N ASN A 290 -7.20 -8.42 -10.64
CA ASN A 290 -8.24 -7.47 -11.08
C ASN A 290 -8.11 -6.10 -10.40
N THR A 291 -6.90 -5.52 -10.47
CA THR A 291 -6.51 -4.35 -9.67
C THR A 291 -7.47 -3.18 -9.79
N TYR A 292 -8.11 -3.02 -10.95
CA TYR A 292 -9.05 -1.94 -11.24
C TYR A 292 -10.33 -1.98 -10.40
N LEU A 293 -10.74 -3.12 -9.84
CA LEU A 293 -11.99 -3.24 -9.09
C LEU A 293 -11.84 -2.78 -7.64
N THR A 294 -12.75 -1.92 -7.18
CA THR A 294 -12.79 -1.46 -5.78
C THR A 294 -13.80 -2.23 -4.92
N GLY A 295 -14.38 -3.32 -5.45
CA GLY A 295 -15.48 -4.02 -4.83
C GLY A 295 -15.73 -5.40 -5.43
N ARG A 296 -16.98 -5.67 -5.80
CA ARG A 296 -17.43 -6.97 -6.32
C ARG A 296 -16.88 -7.26 -7.72
N GLN A 297 -16.76 -8.54 -8.06
CA GLN A 297 -16.39 -9.00 -9.41
C GLN A 297 -17.50 -8.71 -10.44
N PHE A 298 -18.76 -8.69 -10.00
CA PHE A 298 -19.92 -8.41 -10.85
C PHE A 298 -20.63 -7.14 -10.41
N GLY A 299 -20.90 -6.24 -11.37
CA GLY A 299 -21.54 -4.96 -11.08
C GLY A 299 -20.65 -3.99 -10.27
N GLY A 300 -19.37 -4.29 -10.12
CA GLY A 300 -18.40 -3.50 -9.34
C GLY A 300 -18.02 -2.19 -10.03
N LYS A 301 -17.41 -1.29 -9.24
CA LYS A 301 -16.81 -0.06 -9.76
C LYS A 301 -15.34 -0.33 -10.09
N SER A 302 -14.95 0.06 -11.29
CA SER A 302 -13.56 0.16 -11.71
C SER A 302 -13.03 1.57 -11.41
N SER A 303 -11.76 1.68 -10.99
CA SER A 303 -11.14 2.94 -10.63
C SER A 303 -9.69 3.02 -11.10
N VAL A 304 -9.24 4.23 -11.44
CA VAL A 304 -7.81 4.53 -11.65
C VAL A 304 -7.08 4.63 -10.31
N GLU A 305 -7.75 5.13 -9.28
CA GLU A 305 -7.13 5.44 -7.99
C GLU A 305 -6.66 4.19 -7.24
N ILE A 306 -7.35 3.06 -7.41
CA ILE A 306 -6.97 1.81 -6.76
C ILE A 306 -5.59 1.32 -7.23
N TYR A 307 -5.17 1.61 -8.47
CA TYR A 307 -3.79 1.34 -8.92
C TYR A 307 -2.78 2.19 -8.15
N ARG A 308 -3.09 3.47 -7.90
CA ARG A 308 -2.23 4.35 -7.09
C ARG A 308 -2.07 3.78 -5.69
N GLN A 309 -3.18 3.44 -5.05
CA GLN A 309 -3.19 2.90 -3.69
C GLN A 309 -2.45 1.57 -3.57
N VAL A 310 -2.72 0.62 -4.47
CA VAL A 310 -2.09 -0.71 -4.47
C VAL A 310 -0.57 -0.59 -4.64
N LEU A 311 -0.10 0.25 -5.56
CA LEU A 311 1.34 0.50 -5.73
C LEU A 311 1.98 1.17 -4.49
N LEU A 312 1.28 2.11 -3.86
CA LEU A 312 1.73 2.76 -2.61
C LEU A 312 1.88 1.76 -1.45
N THR A 313 1.12 0.66 -1.42
CA THR A 313 1.32 -0.42 -0.43
C THR A 313 2.59 -1.26 -0.67
N GLY A 314 3.28 -1.05 -1.80
CA GLY A 314 4.44 -1.83 -2.20
C GLY A 314 4.11 -3.02 -3.11
N CYS A 315 2.89 -3.15 -3.61
CA CYS A 315 2.55 -4.13 -4.65
C CYS A 315 3.40 -3.88 -5.90
N ARG A 316 3.92 -4.95 -6.52
CA ARG A 316 4.86 -4.92 -7.65
C ARG A 316 4.33 -5.62 -8.91
N CYS A 317 3.14 -6.22 -8.86
CA CYS A 317 2.47 -6.76 -10.04
C CYS A 317 0.99 -6.37 -10.01
N VAL A 318 0.52 -5.67 -11.04
CA VAL A 318 -0.87 -5.20 -11.15
C VAL A 318 -1.49 -5.70 -12.45
N GLU A 319 -2.79 -5.95 -12.43
CA GLU A 319 -3.54 -6.55 -13.53
C GLU A 319 -4.40 -5.53 -14.26
N LEU A 320 -4.40 -5.59 -15.60
CA LEU A 320 -5.12 -4.71 -16.51
C LEU A 320 -5.89 -5.53 -17.55
N ASP A 321 -7.20 -5.63 -17.39
CA ASP A 321 -8.07 -6.31 -18.34
C ASP A 321 -8.44 -5.35 -19.46
N CYS A 322 -7.73 -5.44 -20.57
CA CYS A 322 -7.80 -4.47 -21.65
C CYS A 322 -8.87 -4.88 -22.66
N TRP A 323 -9.88 -4.02 -22.86
CA TRP A 323 -10.98 -4.23 -23.80
C TRP A 323 -11.06 -3.11 -24.83
N ASP A 324 -11.58 -3.43 -26.03
CA ASP A 324 -11.84 -2.42 -27.05
C ASP A 324 -12.89 -1.41 -26.56
N GLY A 325 -12.55 -0.13 -26.56
CA GLY A 325 -13.53 0.92 -26.35
C GLY A 325 -14.41 1.13 -27.57
N LYS A 326 -15.71 1.40 -27.32
CA LYS A 326 -16.75 1.54 -28.36
C LYS A 326 -17.04 2.99 -28.76
N GLY A 327 -16.31 3.96 -28.20
CA GLY A 327 -16.45 5.38 -28.53
C GLY A 327 -15.93 5.70 -29.94
N GLU A 328 -16.27 6.88 -30.45
CA GLU A 328 -15.85 7.36 -31.78
C GLU A 328 -14.33 7.32 -31.96
N ASP A 329 -13.59 7.69 -30.90
CA ASP A 329 -12.13 7.70 -30.88
C ASP A 329 -11.50 6.31 -30.71
N GLN A 330 -12.29 5.26 -30.46
CA GLN A 330 -11.79 3.89 -30.21
C GLN A 330 -10.67 3.87 -29.15
N GLU A 331 -10.92 4.49 -28.00
CA GLU A 331 -9.98 4.53 -26.87
C GLU A 331 -10.07 3.23 -26.05
N PRO A 332 -8.96 2.51 -25.83
CA PRO A 332 -8.98 1.28 -25.05
C PRO A 332 -9.40 1.53 -23.60
N ILE A 333 -10.16 0.59 -23.05
CA ILE A 333 -10.71 0.65 -21.70
C ILE A 333 -10.24 -0.53 -20.85
N ILE A 334 -10.38 -0.39 -19.53
CA ILE A 334 -10.19 -1.46 -18.56
C ILE A 334 -11.50 -1.71 -17.83
N THR A 335 -11.93 -2.97 -17.81
CA THR A 335 -13.18 -3.42 -17.19
C THR A 335 -13.18 -4.93 -17.03
N HIS A 336 -14.06 -5.44 -16.16
CA HIS A 336 -14.34 -6.87 -16.12
C HIS A 336 -15.40 -7.19 -17.18
N GLY A 337 -14.96 -7.71 -18.33
CA GLY A 337 -15.79 -7.89 -19.52
C GLY A 337 -17.04 -8.73 -19.24
N LYS A 338 -18.19 -8.31 -19.78
CA LYS A 338 -19.51 -8.97 -19.59
C LYS A 338 -19.99 -9.12 -18.14
N ALA A 339 -19.28 -8.56 -17.15
CA ALA A 339 -19.64 -8.65 -15.73
C ALA A 339 -20.42 -7.42 -15.21
N MET A 340 -20.86 -6.51 -16.09
CA MET A 340 -21.59 -5.28 -15.75
C MET A 340 -20.82 -4.31 -14.83
N CYS A 341 -19.48 -4.37 -14.83
CA CYS A 341 -18.65 -3.39 -14.10
C CYS A 341 -18.58 -2.05 -14.83
N THR A 342 -18.18 -0.97 -14.14
CA THR A 342 -17.88 0.30 -14.82
C THR A 342 -16.55 0.22 -15.57
N ASP A 343 -16.35 1.12 -16.53
CA ASP A 343 -15.13 1.17 -17.33
C ASP A 343 -14.25 2.35 -16.89
N VAL A 344 -12.93 2.18 -17.00
CA VAL A 344 -11.95 3.28 -16.91
C VAL A 344 -11.07 3.31 -18.15
N LEU A 345 -10.55 4.47 -18.53
CA LEU A 345 -9.67 4.57 -19.69
C LEU A 345 -8.31 3.95 -19.38
N PHE A 346 -7.79 3.14 -20.31
CA PHE A 346 -6.46 2.54 -20.17
C PHE A 346 -5.39 3.62 -19.99
N LYS A 347 -5.48 4.72 -20.76
CA LYS A 347 -4.56 5.85 -20.71
C LYS A 347 -4.44 6.45 -19.30
N ASP A 348 -5.57 6.62 -18.62
CA ASP A 348 -5.60 7.21 -17.27
C ASP A 348 -5.02 6.25 -16.23
N VAL A 349 -5.25 4.95 -16.39
CA VAL A 349 -4.61 3.91 -15.56
C VAL A 349 -3.10 3.93 -15.71
N ILE A 350 -2.58 3.97 -16.95
CA ILE A 350 -1.13 4.05 -17.21
C ILE A 350 -0.53 5.33 -16.60
N GLN A 351 -1.22 6.46 -16.70
CA GLN A 351 -0.81 7.71 -16.07
C GLN A 351 -0.78 7.60 -14.53
N GLY A 352 -1.81 7.01 -13.92
CA GLY A 352 -1.85 6.76 -12.47
C GLY A 352 -0.74 5.83 -11.99
N ILE A 353 -0.43 4.77 -12.75
CA ILE A 353 0.68 3.86 -12.46
C ILE A 353 2.02 4.61 -12.49
N LYS A 354 2.27 5.44 -13.51
CA LYS A 354 3.52 6.22 -13.63
C LYS A 354 3.77 7.08 -12.40
N GLU A 355 2.72 7.69 -11.85
CA GLU A 355 2.80 8.61 -10.72
C GLU A 355 3.23 7.92 -9.43
N THR A 356 2.87 6.64 -9.23
CA THR A 356 3.06 5.95 -7.95
C THR A 356 3.96 4.72 -8.00
N ALA A 357 4.30 4.20 -9.18
CA ALA A 357 5.04 2.94 -9.37
C ALA A 357 6.26 2.83 -8.45
N PHE A 358 7.04 3.90 -8.32
CA PHE A 358 8.31 3.88 -7.58
C PHE A 358 8.35 4.77 -6.33
N LEU A 359 7.19 5.20 -5.82
CA LEU A 359 7.16 6.11 -4.66
C LEU A 359 7.54 5.43 -3.34
N THR A 360 7.22 4.15 -3.18
CA THR A 360 7.45 3.41 -1.92
C THR A 360 8.42 2.23 -2.09
N SER A 361 8.79 1.90 -3.31
CA SER A 361 9.75 0.85 -3.64
C SER A 361 10.38 1.12 -5.00
N GLU A 362 11.71 1.00 -5.11
CA GLU A 362 12.46 1.22 -6.36
C GLU A 362 12.51 -0.03 -7.26
N TYR A 363 12.09 -1.19 -6.73
CA TYR A 363 12.11 -2.47 -7.44
C TYR A 363 11.07 -2.53 -8.57
N PRO A 364 11.28 -3.37 -9.59
CA PRO A 364 10.47 -3.38 -10.81
C PRO A 364 8.98 -3.58 -10.58
N VAL A 365 8.17 -3.02 -11.47
CA VAL A 365 6.72 -3.21 -11.53
C VAL A 365 6.35 -4.02 -12.77
N ILE A 366 5.52 -5.04 -12.62
CA ILE A 366 5.01 -5.89 -13.69
C ILE A 366 3.55 -5.53 -13.96
N LEU A 367 3.22 -5.28 -15.23
CA LEU A 367 1.84 -5.05 -15.68
C LEU A 367 1.32 -6.31 -16.36
N SER A 368 0.42 -7.03 -15.71
CA SER A 368 -0.25 -8.22 -16.25
C SER A 368 -1.41 -7.80 -17.13
N PHE A 369 -1.24 -7.89 -18.46
CA PHE A 369 -2.31 -7.58 -19.39
C PHE A 369 -3.15 -8.82 -19.67
N GLU A 370 -4.45 -8.75 -19.38
CA GLU A 370 -5.44 -9.65 -19.96
C GLU A 370 -6.03 -8.96 -21.20
N ASN A 371 -5.52 -9.32 -22.38
CA ASN A 371 -5.75 -8.54 -23.59
C ASN A 371 -6.90 -9.08 -24.44
N HIS A 372 -7.94 -8.27 -24.62
CA HIS A 372 -9.11 -8.55 -25.46
C HIS A 372 -9.26 -7.55 -26.62
N CYS A 373 -8.26 -6.70 -26.85
CA CYS A 373 -8.31 -5.63 -27.85
C CYS A 373 -8.01 -6.12 -29.27
N THR A 374 -8.60 -5.44 -30.25
CA THR A 374 -8.21 -5.49 -31.67
C THR A 374 -6.76 -5.04 -31.89
N LYS A 375 -6.13 -5.45 -33.02
CA LYS A 375 -4.77 -5.01 -33.37
C LYS A 375 -4.60 -3.48 -33.36
N HIS A 376 -5.63 -2.75 -33.80
CA HIS A 376 -5.60 -1.29 -33.80
C HIS A 376 -5.50 -0.72 -32.38
N GLN A 377 -6.36 -1.17 -31.46
CA GLN A 377 -6.29 -0.69 -30.08
C GLN A 377 -5.09 -1.27 -29.31
N GLN A 378 -4.62 -2.48 -29.62
CA GLN A 378 -3.35 -3.01 -29.08
C GLN A 378 -2.14 -2.12 -29.43
N TYR A 379 -2.10 -1.54 -30.63
CA TYR A 379 -1.10 -0.54 -30.98
C TYR A 379 -1.21 0.70 -30.09
N LYS A 380 -2.43 1.20 -29.83
CA LYS A 380 -2.65 2.28 -28.86
C LYS A 380 -2.19 1.92 -27.45
N LEU A 381 -2.46 0.71 -26.96
CA LEU A 381 -1.96 0.24 -25.65
C LEU A 381 -0.44 0.38 -25.57
N ALA A 382 0.28 -0.14 -26.57
CA ALA A 382 1.73 -0.09 -26.62
C ALA A 382 2.25 1.36 -26.70
N ARG A 383 1.62 2.20 -27.52
CA ARG A 383 1.99 3.62 -27.66
C ARG A 383 1.77 4.40 -26.37
N TYR A 384 0.66 4.18 -25.66
CA TYR A 384 0.45 4.80 -24.35
C TYR A 384 1.49 4.37 -23.33
N CYS A 385 1.84 3.08 -23.28
CA CYS A 385 2.93 2.61 -22.42
C CYS A 385 4.25 3.32 -22.75
N GLU A 386 4.64 3.40 -24.03
CA GLU A 386 5.89 4.06 -24.43
C GLU A 386 5.90 5.55 -24.15
N ASP A 387 4.85 6.27 -24.56
CA ASP A 387 4.79 7.72 -24.49
C ASP A 387 4.66 8.20 -23.05
N ILE A 388 3.90 7.48 -22.22
CA ILE A 388 3.67 7.85 -20.82
C ILE A 388 4.85 7.39 -19.95
N PHE A 389 5.25 6.11 -19.98
CA PHE A 389 6.32 5.63 -19.11
C PHE A 389 7.71 6.06 -19.55
N GLY A 390 7.94 6.30 -20.84
CA GLY A 390 9.23 6.73 -21.37
C GLY A 390 10.35 5.74 -21.02
N ASP A 391 11.35 6.21 -20.27
CA ASP A 391 12.53 5.41 -19.88
C ASP A 391 12.26 4.43 -18.74
N LEU A 392 11.12 4.57 -18.04
CA LEU A 392 10.69 3.60 -17.04
C LEU A 392 10.27 2.28 -17.70
N LEU A 393 9.75 2.31 -18.93
CA LEU A 393 9.35 1.09 -19.65
C LEU A 393 10.58 0.31 -20.13
N LEU A 394 10.63 -0.98 -19.80
CA LEU A 394 11.63 -1.90 -20.33
C LEU A 394 11.29 -2.32 -21.76
N LYS A 395 11.75 -1.53 -22.72
CA LYS A 395 11.48 -1.70 -24.16
C LYS A 395 12.29 -2.82 -24.81
N GLN A 396 13.47 -3.11 -24.29
CA GLN A 396 14.37 -4.15 -24.82
C GLN A 396 14.95 -4.97 -23.67
N PRO A 397 15.37 -6.23 -23.93
CA PRO A 397 16.15 -7.00 -22.97
C PRO A 397 17.44 -6.25 -22.60
N LEU A 398 17.91 -6.47 -21.37
CA LEU A 398 19.23 -6.05 -20.92
C LEU A 398 20.30 -6.86 -21.66
N ASP A 399 21.41 -6.22 -22.03
CA ASP A 399 22.50 -6.83 -22.81
C ASP A 399 23.08 -8.08 -22.14
N ASP A 400 23.24 -8.04 -20.81
CA ASP A 400 23.79 -9.15 -20.01
C ASP A 400 22.77 -10.29 -19.78
N PHE A 401 21.50 -10.08 -20.13
CA PHE A 401 20.41 -11.04 -19.91
C PHE A 401 19.61 -11.25 -21.19
N PRO A 402 20.20 -11.86 -22.23
CA PRO A 402 19.47 -12.14 -23.46
C PRO A 402 18.30 -13.10 -23.20
N MET A 403 17.20 -12.95 -23.97
CA MET A 403 16.02 -13.81 -23.87
C MET A 403 16.22 -15.15 -24.59
N GLU A 404 17.23 -15.91 -24.17
CA GLU A 404 17.59 -17.22 -24.71
C GLU A 404 17.33 -18.33 -23.69
N ALA A 405 17.08 -19.55 -24.17
CA ALA A 405 16.80 -20.68 -23.29
C ALA A 405 18.01 -21.01 -22.40
N GLY A 406 17.78 -21.12 -21.09
CA GLY A 406 18.82 -21.40 -20.09
C GLY A 406 19.49 -20.16 -19.52
N CYS A 407 19.22 -18.96 -20.03
CA CYS A 407 19.65 -17.71 -19.41
C CYS A 407 18.77 -17.39 -18.19
N PRO A 408 19.35 -17.00 -17.04
CA PRO A 408 18.57 -16.61 -15.87
C PRO A 408 17.84 -15.29 -16.11
N LEU A 409 16.75 -15.05 -15.38
CA LEU A 409 16.11 -13.74 -15.34
C LEU A 409 17.04 -12.71 -14.67
N PRO A 410 16.98 -11.43 -15.07
CA PRO A 410 17.64 -10.35 -14.32
C PRO A 410 17.18 -10.31 -12.87
N SER A 411 18.03 -9.77 -11.99
CA SER A 411 17.66 -9.58 -10.59
C SER A 411 16.72 -8.38 -10.38
N PRO A 412 16.04 -8.28 -9.23
CA PRO A 412 15.35 -7.05 -8.84
C PRO A 412 16.25 -5.80 -8.88
N ASN A 413 17.55 -5.93 -8.54
CA ASN A 413 18.50 -4.83 -8.60
C ASN A 413 18.79 -4.36 -10.03
N ASP A 414 18.94 -5.30 -10.97
CA ASP A 414 19.17 -4.99 -12.40
C ASP A 414 17.98 -4.24 -13.04
N LEU A 415 16.78 -4.47 -12.51
CA LEU A 415 15.51 -3.94 -13.03
C LEU A 415 14.96 -2.76 -12.20
N LYS A 416 15.77 -2.13 -11.35
CA LYS A 416 15.32 -0.96 -10.56
C LYS A 416 14.77 0.15 -11.45
N GLY A 417 13.62 0.70 -11.05
CA GLY A 417 12.93 1.76 -11.78
C GLY A 417 12.33 1.31 -13.12
N LYS A 418 12.24 0.00 -13.39
CA LYS A 418 11.69 -0.53 -14.65
C LYS A 418 10.28 -1.07 -14.50
N ILE A 419 9.48 -0.81 -15.53
CA ILE A 419 8.13 -1.34 -15.72
C ILE A 419 8.21 -2.39 -16.83
N LEU A 420 7.78 -3.61 -16.52
CA LEU A 420 7.72 -4.74 -17.44
C LEU A 420 6.27 -5.00 -17.85
N ILE A 421 6.05 -5.34 -19.11
CA ILE A 421 4.73 -5.75 -19.61
C ILE A 421 4.70 -7.27 -19.67
N LYS A 422 3.77 -7.86 -18.93
CA LYS A 422 3.40 -9.27 -19.08
C LYS A 422 2.24 -9.37 -20.06
N ASN A 423 2.49 -9.95 -21.22
CA ASN A 423 1.47 -10.23 -22.23
C ASN A 423 1.91 -11.45 -23.08
N ARG A 424 1.04 -11.94 -23.96
CA ARG A 424 1.42 -12.91 -25.00
C ARG A 424 2.42 -12.28 -25.97
N ARG A 425 3.34 -13.10 -26.47
CA ARG A 425 4.37 -12.71 -27.44
C ARG A 425 4.29 -13.58 -28.69
N LEU A 426 4.51 -12.98 -29.86
CA LEU A 426 4.67 -13.68 -31.13
C LEU A 426 5.98 -14.49 -31.13
N LYS A 427 6.04 -15.54 -31.96
CA LYS A 427 7.31 -16.26 -32.20
C LYS A 427 8.36 -15.27 -32.75
N PRO A 428 9.64 -15.34 -32.32
CA PRO A 428 10.66 -14.34 -32.68
C PRO A 428 10.79 -14.06 -34.18
N GLU A 429 10.73 -15.09 -35.02
CA GLU A 429 10.82 -14.94 -36.47
C GLU A 429 9.61 -14.22 -37.08
N VAL A 430 8.41 -14.49 -36.56
CA VAL A 430 7.16 -13.86 -36.99
C VAL A 430 7.12 -12.41 -36.52
N GLU A 431 7.48 -12.18 -35.26
CA GLU A 431 7.60 -10.84 -34.66
C GLU A 431 8.51 -9.96 -35.51
N LYS A 432 9.73 -10.43 -35.81
CA LYS A 432 10.71 -9.68 -36.60
C LYS A 432 10.16 -9.28 -37.97
N LYS A 433 9.59 -10.22 -38.72
CA LYS A 433 9.03 -9.96 -40.07
C LYS A 433 7.87 -8.97 -40.02
N GLN A 434 6.92 -9.17 -39.11
CA GLN A 434 5.74 -8.30 -39.00
C GLN A 434 6.10 -6.90 -38.50
N LEU A 435 7.07 -6.79 -37.58
CA LEU A 435 7.54 -5.50 -37.07
C LEU A 435 8.31 -4.71 -38.14
N GLU A 436 9.18 -5.36 -38.91
CA GLU A 436 9.88 -4.73 -40.04
C GLU A 436 8.88 -4.24 -41.12
N HIS A 437 7.86 -5.04 -41.43
CA HIS A 437 6.80 -4.65 -42.35
C HIS A 437 6.03 -3.43 -41.84
N PHE A 438 5.61 -3.46 -40.57
CA PHE A 438 4.90 -2.35 -39.93
C PHE A 438 5.71 -1.04 -39.92
N LYS A 439 7.00 -1.12 -39.57
CA LYS A 439 7.91 0.06 -39.56
C LYS A 439 8.05 0.68 -40.95
N LYS A 440 8.19 -0.13 -42.00
CA LYS A 440 8.26 0.37 -43.38
C LYS A 440 6.99 1.12 -43.80
N HIS A 441 5.82 0.64 -43.42
CA HIS A 441 4.56 1.34 -43.69
C HIS A 441 4.45 2.66 -42.93
N MET A 442 4.88 2.70 -41.65
CA MET A 442 4.92 3.96 -40.89
C MET A 442 5.88 4.98 -41.51
N GLU A 443 7.08 4.56 -41.92
CA GLU A 443 8.09 5.42 -42.56
C GLU A 443 7.63 5.95 -43.93
N ALA A 444 6.80 5.19 -44.64
CA ALA A 444 6.20 5.61 -45.90
C ALA A 444 5.08 6.67 -45.75
N GLY A 445 4.70 7.04 -44.52
CA GLY A 445 3.66 8.03 -44.26
C GLY A 445 2.25 7.56 -44.65
N GLU A 446 2.07 6.27 -44.89
CA GLU A 446 0.75 5.70 -45.15
C GLU A 446 -0.02 5.63 -43.82
N PRO A 447 -1.21 6.24 -43.71
CA PRO A 447 -2.04 6.06 -42.54
C PRO A 447 -2.39 4.57 -42.49
N SER A 448 -1.92 3.88 -41.46
CA SER A 448 -2.15 2.45 -41.27
C SER A 448 -3.65 2.18 -41.05
N ILE A 449 -4.40 2.11 -42.15
CA ILE A 449 -5.78 1.64 -42.23
C ILE A 449 -5.80 0.65 -43.39
N SER A 450 -5.19 -0.52 -43.20
CA SER A 450 -5.54 -1.67 -44.02
C SER A 450 -5.70 -2.89 -43.13
N THR A 451 -6.96 -3.28 -42.98
CA THR A 451 -7.53 -4.42 -42.28
C THR A 451 -7.08 -5.80 -42.84
N ASN A 452 -6.00 -5.88 -43.63
CA ASN A 452 -5.64 -7.08 -44.39
C ASN A 452 -4.19 -7.53 -44.13
N MET A 453 -3.83 -7.77 -42.86
CA MET A 453 -2.76 -8.73 -42.57
C MET A 453 -3.46 -10.09 -42.47
N SER A 454 -3.39 -10.87 -43.56
CA SER A 454 -4.00 -12.19 -43.77
C SER A 454 -4.16 -13.02 -42.49
N GLU A 455 -5.40 -13.44 -42.21
CA GLU A 455 -5.82 -14.28 -41.07
C GLU A 455 -5.50 -15.78 -41.25
N ASP A 456 -4.58 -16.15 -42.14
CA ASP A 456 -4.21 -17.55 -42.35
C ASP A 456 -3.00 -17.93 -41.50
N GLU A 457 -3.28 -18.49 -40.33
CA GLU A 457 -2.58 -19.63 -39.67
C GLU A 457 -3.03 -19.71 -38.19
N ASN A 458 -4.20 -20.29 -37.92
CA ASN A 458 -4.60 -20.73 -36.57
C ASN A 458 -5.55 -21.94 -36.66
N GLU A 459 -5.00 -23.14 -36.92
CA GLU A 459 -5.77 -24.40 -37.00
C GLU A 459 -5.92 -25.14 -35.64
N GLU A 460 -5.54 -24.57 -34.49
CA GLU A 460 -5.54 -25.31 -33.20
C GLU A 460 -6.57 -24.85 -32.15
N GLU A 461 -7.55 -24.00 -32.48
CA GLU A 461 -8.35 -23.30 -31.45
C GLU A 461 -9.60 -24.00 -30.89
N MET A 462 -10.12 -25.09 -31.48
CA MET A 462 -11.40 -25.65 -31.01
C MET A 462 -11.32 -26.57 -29.78
N ALA A 463 -10.18 -27.20 -29.49
CA ALA A 463 -10.09 -28.19 -28.40
C ALA A 463 -9.78 -27.56 -27.03
N THR A 464 -9.34 -26.30 -26.99
CA THR A 464 -8.85 -25.64 -25.76
C THR A 464 -9.88 -24.75 -25.06
N ALA A 465 -10.99 -24.42 -25.71
CA ALA A 465 -12.03 -23.52 -25.16
C ALA A 465 -12.82 -24.16 -24.01
N GLU A 466 -13.04 -25.49 -24.03
CA GLU A 466 -13.79 -26.19 -22.98
C GLU A 466 -13.01 -26.30 -21.67
N LEU A 467 -11.69 -26.52 -21.72
CA LEU A 467 -10.81 -26.59 -20.54
C LEU A 467 -10.56 -25.22 -19.87
N LEU A 468 -10.68 -24.11 -20.62
CA LEU A 468 -10.54 -22.74 -20.08
C LEU A 468 -11.72 -22.36 -19.18
N ASN A 469 -12.89 -22.96 -19.40
CA ASN A 469 -14.11 -22.71 -18.64
C ASN A 469 -14.12 -23.35 -17.24
N GLU A 470 -13.25 -24.33 -16.96
CA GLU A 470 -13.20 -25.06 -15.68
C GLU A 470 -12.15 -24.49 -14.69
N ALA A 471 -11.13 -23.79 -15.19
CA ALA A 471 -9.99 -23.35 -14.37
C ALA A 471 -10.07 -21.88 -13.88
N HIS A 472 -11.12 -21.13 -14.22
CA HIS A 472 -11.25 -19.73 -13.80
C HIS A 472 -11.62 -19.64 -12.30
N PRO A 473 -10.90 -18.86 -11.47
CA PRO A 473 -11.12 -18.78 -10.01
C PRO A 473 -12.57 -18.46 -9.64
N GLU A 474 -13.22 -17.63 -10.45
CA GLU A 474 -14.60 -17.17 -10.23
C GLU A 474 -15.66 -18.25 -10.43
N ARG A 475 -15.36 -19.32 -11.20
CA ARG A 475 -16.23 -20.50 -11.31
C ARG A 475 -15.98 -21.50 -10.19
N ILE A 476 -14.74 -21.61 -9.70
CA ILE A 476 -14.34 -22.57 -8.67
C ILE A 476 -14.91 -22.20 -7.29
N HIS A 477 -15.09 -20.91 -6.98
CA HIS A 477 -15.62 -20.46 -5.67
C HIS A 477 -17.15 -20.31 -5.59
N GLY A 478 -17.89 -20.51 -6.69
CA GLY A 478 -19.34 -20.36 -6.74
C GLY A 478 -20.17 -21.58 -6.31
N CYS A 479 -19.54 -22.73 -6.00
CA CYS A 479 -20.22 -24.03 -5.88
C CYS A 479 -20.44 -24.52 -4.42
N LEU A 480 -20.57 -23.61 -3.43
CA LEU A 480 -20.92 -23.98 -2.04
C LEU A 480 -22.30 -23.49 -1.57
N ILE A 481 -23.24 -23.24 -2.48
CA ILE A 481 -24.65 -23.05 -2.11
C ILE A 481 -25.48 -24.09 -2.88
N ALA A 482 -26.21 -24.88 -2.09
CA ALA A 482 -26.98 -26.04 -2.50
C ALA A 482 -27.87 -25.78 -3.73
N GLU A 483 -28.00 -26.81 -4.56
CA GLU A 483 -29.01 -26.95 -5.60
C GLU A 483 -30.40 -26.74 -4.98
N GLU A 484 -31.00 -25.56 -5.17
CA GLU A 484 -32.45 -25.39 -5.06
C GLU A 484 -33.01 -25.04 -6.43
N GLU A 485 -34.01 -25.82 -6.82
CA GLU A 485 -34.67 -25.78 -8.12
C GLU A 485 -35.37 -24.44 -8.39
N ILE A 486 -35.11 -23.98 -9.60
CA ILE A 486 -35.71 -22.91 -10.42
C ILE A 486 -37.14 -22.49 -10.04
N ARG A 487 -37.36 -21.17 -9.98
CA ARG A 487 -38.61 -20.53 -10.42
C ARG A 487 -38.32 -19.45 -11.47
N GLU A 488 -39.12 -19.48 -12.53
CA GLU A 488 -38.99 -18.73 -13.78
C GLU A 488 -39.14 -17.20 -13.64
N GLU A 489 -38.36 -16.52 -14.48
CA GLU A 489 -38.58 -15.24 -15.17
C GLU A 489 -39.11 -14.01 -14.40
N GLU A 490 -38.17 -13.14 -14.02
CA GLU A 490 -38.35 -11.69 -14.23
C GLU A 490 -37.14 -11.14 -15.00
N ALA A 491 -37.39 -10.57 -16.18
CA ALA A 491 -36.38 -9.85 -16.95
C ALA A 491 -35.88 -8.65 -16.13
N LEU A 492 -34.58 -8.65 -15.79
CA LEU A 492 -33.93 -7.56 -15.05
C LEU A 492 -34.12 -6.22 -15.78
N ARG A 493 -34.69 -5.24 -15.06
CA ARG A 493 -34.56 -3.83 -15.44
C ARG A 493 -33.08 -3.45 -15.33
N PRO A 494 -32.48 -2.75 -16.31
CA PRO A 494 -31.07 -2.40 -16.25
C PRO A 494 -30.83 -1.43 -15.07
N ARG A 495 -30.15 -1.91 -14.03
CA ARG A 495 -29.59 -1.08 -12.94
C ARG A 495 -28.13 -0.75 -13.26
N LYS A 496 -27.68 0.43 -12.83
CA LYS A 496 -26.31 0.90 -13.07
C LYS A 496 -25.32 0.14 -12.17
N ALA A 497 -24.11 -0.09 -12.67
CA ALA A 497 -22.99 -0.63 -11.90
C ALA A 497 -22.76 0.18 -10.61
N GLY A 498 -22.52 -0.50 -9.49
CA GLY A 498 -22.40 0.09 -8.15
C GLY A 498 -23.71 0.17 -7.34
N GLU A 499 -24.86 -0.21 -7.91
CA GLU A 499 -26.16 -0.31 -7.22
C GLU A 499 -26.70 -1.77 -7.17
N THR A 500 -25.89 -2.75 -7.58
CA THR A 500 -26.28 -4.17 -7.65
C THR A 500 -26.36 -4.81 -6.26
N ASN A 501 -27.46 -5.51 -5.98
CA ASN A 501 -27.60 -6.29 -4.74
C ASN A 501 -27.05 -7.72 -4.93
N VAL A 502 -27.09 -8.53 -3.86
CA VAL A 502 -26.57 -9.92 -3.87
C VAL A 502 -27.34 -10.82 -4.84
N ALA A 503 -28.64 -10.59 -5.03
CA ALA A 503 -29.45 -11.39 -5.96
C ALA A 503 -29.13 -11.07 -7.43
N ASP A 504 -28.91 -9.79 -7.74
CA ASP A 504 -28.49 -9.33 -9.07
C ASP A 504 -27.12 -9.93 -9.43
N GLU A 505 -26.20 -9.98 -8.46
CA GLU A 505 -24.88 -10.59 -8.60
C GLU A 505 -24.95 -12.10 -8.87
N GLN A 506 -25.81 -12.83 -8.16
CA GLN A 506 -26.01 -14.26 -8.40
C GLN A 506 -26.55 -14.55 -9.82
N ALA A 507 -27.48 -13.73 -10.31
CA ALA A 507 -28.01 -13.87 -11.67
C ALA A 507 -26.96 -13.54 -12.74
N LEU A 508 -26.10 -12.54 -12.48
CA LEU A 508 -24.97 -12.22 -13.35
C LEU A 508 -23.95 -13.36 -13.40
N ILE A 509 -23.61 -13.96 -12.25
CA ILE A 509 -22.72 -15.11 -12.19
C ILE A 509 -23.26 -16.28 -13.01
N GLN A 510 -24.57 -16.58 -12.91
CA GLN A 510 -25.20 -17.67 -13.64
C GLN A 510 -25.23 -17.47 -15.16
N SER A 511 -25.31 -16.21 -15.61
CA SER A 511 -25.34 -15.85 -17.04
C SER A 511 -23.96 -15.48 -17.61
N TYR A 512 -22.93 -15.42 -16.76
CA TYR A 512 -21.60 -15.00 -17.16
C TYR A 512 -20.92 -16.02 -18.06
N THR A 513 -20.38 -15.53 -19.18
CA THR A 513 -19.58 -16.31 -20.11
C THR A 513 -18.20 -15.69 -20.20
N TYR A 514 -17.20 -16.39 -19.66
CA TYR A 514 -15.80 -16.01 -19.76
C TYR A 514 -15.38 -15.90 -21.24
N VAL A 515 -14.54 -14.92 -21.52
CA VAL A 515 -13.94 -14.72 -22.83
C VAL A 515 -12.44 -14.82 -22.64
N ALA A 516 -11.78 -15.69 -23.40
CA ALA A 516 -10.34 -15.84 -23.31
C ALA A 516 -9.62 -14.68 -23.99
N ALA A 517 -8.46 -14.29 -23.43
CA ALA A 517 -7.59 -13.29 -24.03
C ALA A 517 -7.19 -13.65 -25.48
N THR A 518 -7.09 -12.62 -26.32
CA THR A 518 -6.81 -12.74 -27.76
C THR A 518 -5.48 -13.45 -28.05
N THR A 519 -5.49 -14.30 -29.07
CA THR A 519 -4.30 -14.95 -29.62
C THR A 519 -3.62 -14.10 -30.70
N ASN A 520 -4.33 -13.08 -31.22
CA ASN A 520 -3.87 -12.26 -32.33
C ASN A 520 -3.15 -11.00 -31.84
N ILE A 521 -1.83 -11.09 -31.67
CA ILE A 521 -1.02 -10.03 -31.05
C ILE A 521 -0.44 -9.05 -32.09
N HIS A 522 -0.51 -7.75 -31.80
CA HIS A 522 0.13 -6.71 -32.61
C HIS A 522 1.67 -6.79 -32.46
N PRO A 523 2.46 -6.76 -33.56
CA PRO A 523 3.91 -6.95 -33.50
C PRO A 523 4.64 -5.90 -32.65
N TYR A 524 4.13 -4.67 -32.62
CA TYR A 524 4.70 -3.61 -31.79
C TYR A 524 4.53 -3.88 -30.29
N LEU A 525 3.33 -4.31 -29.86
CA LEU A 525 3.08 -4.71 -28.46
C LEU A 525 3.90 -5.93 -28.09
N SER A 526 4.01 -6.92 -28.99
CA SER A 526 4.84 -8.10 -28.81
C SER A 526 6.31 -7.73 -28.53
N SER A 527 6.85 -6.75 -29.26
CA SER A 527 8.27 -6.38 -29.18
C SER A 527 8.71 -5.72 -27.87
N ILE A 528 7.77 -5.24 -27.05
CA ILE A 528 8.04 -4.63 -25.74
C ILE A 528 7.73 -5.57 -24.56
N VAL A 529 7.39 -6.83 -24.83
CA VAL A 529 7.21 -7.89 -23.81
C VAL A 529 8.57 -8.56 -23.57
N ASN A 530 9.24 -8.13 -22.50
CA ASN A 530 10.55 -8.62 -22.10
C ASN A 530 10.46 -9.34 -20.75
N TYR A 531 11.08 -10.52 -20.66
CA TYR A 531 11.17 -11.38 -19.45
C TYR A 531 9.85 -11.89 -18.82
N ALA A 532 8.70 -11.35 -19.21
CA ALA A 532 7.40 -11.67 -18.62
C ALA A 532 6.40 -12.19 -19.67
N GLN A 533 6.77 -13.20 -20.46
CA GLN A 533 5.84 -13.78 -21.43
C GLN A 533 4.70 -14.53 -20.73
N ALA A 534 3.45 -14.22 -21.08
CA ALA A 534 2.30 -14.98 -20.60
C ALA A 534 2.27 -16.38 -21.25
N VAL A 535 2.33 -17.41 -20.41
CA VAL A 535 2.18 -18.82 -20.81
C VAL A 535 0.94 -19.41 -20.15
N LYS A 536 0.27 -20.33 -20.87
CA LYS A 536 -0.84 -21.08 -20.28
C LYS A 536 -0.28 -22.03 -19.23
N PHE A 537 -0.72 -21.87 -17.99
CA PHE A 537 -0.49 -22.85 -16.95
C PHE A 537 -1.55 -23.94 -17.05
N THR A 538 -1.15 -25.19 -17.31
CA THR A 538 -2.09 -26.32 -17.35
C THR A 538 -2.11 -27.05 -16.01
N SER A 539 -0.95 -27.47 -15.52
CA SER A 539 -0.77 -28.12 -14.21
C SER A 539 0.70 -28.04 -13.79
N PHE A 540 0.97 -28.31 -12.50
CA PHE A 540 2.34 -28.43 -12.01
C PHE A 540 3.10 -29.58 -12.67
N ASP A 541 2.44 -30.73 -12.90
CA ASP A 541 3.05 -31.90 -13.56
C ASP A 541 3.48 -31.59 -15.01
N GLU A 542 2.63 -30.87 -15.76
CA GLU A 542 2.95 -30.48 -17.13
C GLU A 542 4.03 -29.39 -17.17
N ALA A 543 4.02 -28.47 -16.20
CA ALA A 543 5.07 -27.45 -16.05
C ALA A 543 6.43 -28.08 -15.70
N GLU A 544 6.46 -29.09 -14.83
CA GLU A 544 7.65 -29.89 -14.52
C GLU A 544 8.18 -30.61 -15.78
N GLY A 545 7.29 -31.28 -16.52
CA GLY A 545 7.65 -32.02 -17.74
C GLY A 545 8.13 -31.13 -18.89
N LYS A 546 7.69 -29.86 -18.95
CA LYS A 546 8.10 -28.87 -19.96
C LYS A 546 9.28 -28.00 -19.52
N HIS A 547 9.86 -28.21 -18.35
CA HIS A 547 10.89 -27.35 -17.75
C HIS A 547 10.46 -25.87 -17.65
N ILE A 548 9.17 -25.61 -17.39
CA ILE A 548 8.63 -24.25 -17.22
C ILE A 548 8.92 -23.70 -15.80
N LEU A 549 9.41 -24.54 -14.89
CA LEU A 549 9.94 -24.11 -13.59
C LEU A 549 11.34 -23.53 -13.79
N HIS A 550 11.44 -22.20 -13.75
CA HIS A 550 12.70 -21.48 -13.63
C HIS A 550 12.89 -20.98 -12.21
#